data_AF-K2E1E3-F1
#
_entry.id   AF-K2E1E3-F1
#
_cell.length_a   1.000
_cell.length_b   1.000
_cell.length_c   1.000
_cell.angle_alpha   90.00
_cell.angle_beta   90.00
_cell.angle_gamma   90.00
#
_symmetry.space_group_name_H-M   'P 1'
#
loop_
_entity.id
_entity.type
_entity.pdbx_description
1 polymer ?
#
loop_
_entity_poly.entity_id
_entity_poly.type
_entity_poly.pdbx_seq_one_letter_code
_entity_poly.pdbx_strand_id
1 'polypeptide(L)'
;AIANELIVKVTGVRLKDNGSGLKGFKRFVIKNLRMYGEMHRYFAAYCSLFTTKITEIEVQYKDRVYGKSAYGSITRTFKVFFDLFSLKFLVSISKKPYSLMPGRLFGSVGVGIFSVGVLISAYLAVIKLFFGLDIGNRPLLIFGVLFLILGVQLVMTGFLGELLMRIYFDVGNRTIYTVKEKVNF
;
A
#
# COMPACT_ATOMS: atom_id res chain seq x y z
N ALA A 1 2.53 -6.83 -19.77
CA ALA A 1 1.25 -7.56 -19.72
C ALA A 1 0.74 -7.73 -18.29
N ILE A 2 1.40 -8.55 -17.44
CA ILE A 2 0.94 -8.89 -16.08
C ILE A 2 0.73 -7.66 -15.17
N ALA A 3 1.64 -6.68 -15.20
CA ALA A 3 1.53 -5.47 -14.38
C ALA A 3 0.29 -4.63 -14.72
N ASN A 4 -0.06 -4.51 -16.01
CA ASN A 4 -1.25 -3.74 -16.43
C ASN A 4 -2.53 -4.44 -15.97
N GLU A 5 -2.59 -5.77 -16.08
CA GLU A 5 -3.73 -6.57 -15.64
C GLU A 5 -3.95 -6.49 -14.13
N LEU A 6 -2.86 -6.49 -13.35
CA LEU A 6 -2.92 -6.28 -11.90
C LEU A 6 -3.38 -4.87 -11.54
N ILE A 7 -2.89 -3.83 -12.26
CA ILE A 7 -3.34 -2.44 -12.08
C ILE A 7 -4.85 -2.35 -12.37
N VAL A 8 -5.33 -2.94 -13.46
CA VAL A 8 -6.76 -2.95 -13.80
C VAL A 8 -7.58 -3.62 -12.69
N LYS A 9 -7.14 -4.78 -12.19
CA LYS A 9 -7.83 -5.53 -11.13
C LYS A 9 -7.87 -4.80 -9.78
N VAL A 10 -6.81 -4.06 -9.45
CA VAL A 10 -6.69 -3.31 -8.20
C VAL A 10 -7.40 -1.96 -8.26
N THR A 11 -7.42 -1.31 -9.42
CA THR A 11 -7.88 0.08 -9.57
C THR A 11 -9.26 0.20 -10.20
N GLY A 12 -9.70 -0.84 -10.92
CA GLY A 12 -10.93 -0.87 -11.70
C GLY A 12 -10.84 -0.10 -13.03
N VAL A 13 -9.70 0.54 -13.32
CA VAL A 13 -9.50 1.34 -14.53
C VAL A 13 -8.98 0.42 -15.63
N ARG A 14 -9.83 0.12 -16.62
CA ARG A 14 -9.44 -0.66 -17.80
C ARG A 14 -8.67 0.22 -18.78
N LEU A 15 -7.33 0.15 -18.69
CA LEU A 15 -6.42 0.79 -19.63
C LEU A 15 -5.46 -0.26 -20.19
N LYS A 16 -5.30 -0.28 -21.52
CA LYS A 16 -4.35 -1.13 -22.23
C LYS A 16 -2.92 -0.63 -21.99
N ASP A 17 -2.72 0.69 -21.95
CA ASP A 17 -1.40 1.30 -21.74
C ASP A 17 -1.43 2.39 -20.64
N ASN A 18 -1.11 1.97 -19.42
CA ASN A 18 -0.91 2.91 -18.31
C ASN A 18 0.44 3.66 -18.37
N GLY A 19 1.42 3.13 -19.13
CA GLY A 19 2.81 3.57 -19.16
C GLY A 19 3.12 4.65 -20.21
N SER A 20 2.18 4.94 -21.12
CA SER A 20 2.35 6.04 -22.09
C SER A 20 2.66 7.37 -21.40
N GLY A 21 3.63 8.11 -21.95
CA GLY A 21 3.98 9.46 -21.49
C GLY A 21 3.05 10.56 -22.01
N LEU A 22 2.23 10.28 -23.02
CA LEU A 22 1.34 11.27 -23.64
C LEU A 22 -0.04 11.19 -23.00
N LYS A 23 -0.39 12.18 -22.17
CA LYS A 23 -1.66 12.22 -21.44
C LYS A 23 -2.25 13.63 -21.42
N GLY A 24 -3.56 13.73 -21.65
CA GLY A 24 -4.32 14.97 -21.56
C GLY A 24 -5.26 14.97 -20.34
N PHE A 25 -5.39 16.11 -19.67
CA PHE A 25 -6.19 16.21 -18.45
C PHE A 25 -7.08 17.45 -18.43
N LYS A 26 -8.26 17.31 -17.84
CA LYS A 26 -9.09 18.47 -17.48
C LYS A 26 -8.46 19.18 -16.28
N ARG A 27 -8.49 20.52 -16.28
CA ARG A 27 -7.96 21.39 -15.20
C ARG A 27 -8.43 20.96 -13.80
N PHE A 28 -9.68 20.55 -13.67
CA PHE A 28 -10.26 20.05 -12.41
C PHE A 28 -9.47 18.87 -11.83
N VAL A 29 -9.03 17.94 -12.66
CA VAL A 29 -8.29 16.76 -12.20
C VAL A 29 -6.92 17.18 -11.68
N ILE A 30 -6.15 17.93 -12.48
CA ILE A 30 -4.79 18.37 -12.08
C ILE A 30 -4.81 19.23 -10.82
N LYS A 31 -5.77 20.15 -10.68
CA LYS A 31 -5.84 21.04 -9.49
C LYS A 31 -6.08 20.29 -8.18
N ASN A 32 -6.78 19.14 -8.23
CA ASN A 32 -7.08 18.33 -7.05
C ASN A 32 -6.08 17.18 -6.86
N LEU A 33 -5.33 16.83 -7.90
CA LEU A 33 -4.31 15.79 -7.85
C LEU A 33 -3.07 16.32 -7.11
N ARG A 34 -2.75 15.73 -5.95
CA ARG A 34 -1.44 15.94 -5.32
C ARG A 34 -0.54 14.75 -5.62
N MET A 35 0.46 14.97 -6.45
CA MET A 35 1.44 13.94 -6.79
C MET A 35 2.58 13.91 -5.78
N TYR A 36 2.95 12.72 -5.34
CA TYR A 36 4.11 12.49 -4.48
C TYR A 36 5.08 11.52 -5.18
N GLY A 37 6.37 11.88 -5.28
CA GLY A 37 7.43 10.99 -5.76
C GLY A 37 7.21 10.35 -7.15
N GLU A 38 7.39 9.02 -7.23
CA GLU A 38 7.33 8.22 -8.48
C GLU A 38 5.90 7.82 -8.94
N MET A 39 4.85 8.50 -8.46
CA MET A 39 3.45 8.18 -8.78
C MET A 39 3.03 8.38 -10.26
N HIS A 40 3.91 8.90 -11.12
CA HIS A 40 3.66 9.14 -12.55
C HIS A 40 3.19 7.88 -13.31
N ARG A 41 3.66 6.69 -12.91
CA ARG A 41 3.26 5.40 -13.53
C ARG A 41 1.82 5.00 -13.20
N TYR A 42 1.29 5.57 -12.13
CA TYR A 42 -0.03 5.26 -11.61
C TYR A 42 -1.03 6.39 -11.77
N PHE A 43 -0.67 7.36 -12.61
CA PHE A 43 -1.44 8.59 -12.79
C PHE A 43 -2.91 8.29 -13.11
N ALA A 44 -3.18 7.37 -14.04
CA ALA A 44 -4.53 7.06 -14.46
C ALA A 44 -5.37 6.39 -13.36
N ALA A 45 -4.75 5.52 -12.57
CA ALA A 45 -5.36 4.92 -11.40
C ALA A 45 -5.69 5.97 -10.33
N TYR A 46 -4.80 6.93 -10.08
CA TYR A 46 -5.04 7.99 -9.12
C TYR A 46 -6.11 8.97 -9.61
N CYS A 47 -6.15 9.28 -10.91
CA CYS A 47 -7.21 10.08 -11.53
C CYS A 47 -8.60 9.45 -11.42
N SER A 48 -8.69 8.12 -11.33
CA SER A 48 -9.98 7.44 -11.13
C SER A 48 -10.68 7.80 -9.82
N LEU A 49 -9.95 8.37 -8.85
CA LEU A 49 -10.53 8.93 -7.63
C LEU A 49 -11.33 10.22 -7.90
N PHE A 50 -11.00 10.95 -8.96
CA PHE A 50 -11.58 12.27 -9.26
C PHE A 50 -12.49 12.28 -10.50
N THR A 51 -12.34 11.31 -11.41
CA THR A 51 -13.14 11.21 -12.63
C THR A 51 -13.34 9.77 -13.07
N THR A 52 -14.54 9.46 -13.54
CA THR A 52 -14.88 8.19 -14.22
C THR A 52 -14.70 8.28 -15.74
N LYS A 53 -14.57 9.49 -16.28
CA LYS A 53 -14.37 9.73 -17.71
C LYS A 53 -12.89 9.66 -18.06
N ILE A 54 -12.41 8.46 -18.33
CA ILE A 54 -11.05 8.18 -18.81
C ILE A 54 -11.19 7.46 -20.16
N THR A 55 -10.50 7.95 -21.18
CA THR A 55 -10.52 7.36 -22.53
C THR A 55 -9.09 7.16 -23.02
N GLU A 56 -8.87 6.09 -23.79
CA GLU A 56 -7.64 5.89 -24.55
C GLU A 56 -7.85 6.44 -25.96
N ILE A 57 -6.82 7.10 -26.48
CA ILE A 57 -6.77 7.55 -27.88
C ILE A 57 -5.56 6.85 -28.48
N GLU A 58 -5.76 6.17 -29.59
CA GLU A 58 -4.67 5.50 -30.30
C GLU A 58 -3.73 6.56 -30.90
N VAL A 59 -2.44 6.40 -30.63
CA VAL A 59 -1.40 7.31 -31.13
C VAL A 59 -0.32 6.44 -31.75
N GLN A 60 0.09 6.80 -32.97
CA GLN A 60 1.22 6.15 -33.62
C GLN A 60 2.52 6.62 -32.99
N TYR A 61 3.19 5.72 -32.27
CA TYR A 61 4.55 5.97 -31.78
C TYR A 61 5.55 5.69 -32.88
N LYS A 62 6.45 6.63 -33.14
CA LYS A 62 7.61 6.40 -33.99
C LYS A 62 8.76 5.84 -33.16
N ASP A 63 9.53 4.94 -33.76
CA ASP A 63 10.71 4.39 -33.12
C ASP A 63 11.73 5.49 -32.79
N ARG A 64 12.36 5.33 -31.63
CA ARG A 64 13.35 6.29 -31.14
C ARG A 64 14.60 6.21 -32.01
N VAL A 65 14.94 7.30 -32.67
CA VAL A 65 16.13 7.37 -33.56
C VAL A 65 17.45 7.53 -32.77
N TYR A 66 17.42 8.16 -31.59
CA TYR A 66 18.62 8.44 -30.78
C TYR A 66 18.46 8.15 -29.29
N GLY A 67 19.55 7.66 -28.67
CA GLY A 67 19.67 7.40 -27.23
C GLY A 67 19.34 5.95 -26.81
N LYS A 68 19.78 5.56 -25.61
CA LYS A 68 19.45 4.26 -25.02
C LYS A 68 18.13 4.31 -24.25
N SER A 69 17.37 3.22 -24.28
CA SER A 69 16.15 3.09 -23.47
C SER A 69 16.49 3.05 -21.98
N ALA A 70 15.84 3.89 -21.17
CA ALA A 70 15.88 3.80 -19.71
C ALA A 70 14.95 2.69 -19.16
N TYR A 71 14.22 1.98 -20.04
CA TYR A 71 13.39 0.83 -19.70
C TYR A 71 14.19 -0.46 -19.88
N GLY A 72 14.92 -0.91 -18.84
CA GLY A 72 15.79 -2.07 -19.04
C GLY A 72 16.39 -2.75 -17.80
N SER A 73 15.73 -2.79 -16.63
CA SER A 73 16.28 -3.61 -15.54
C SER A 73 15.24 -4.32 -14.70
N ILE A 74 15.57 -5.58 -14.35
CA ILE A 74 14.84 -6.50 -13.48
C ILE A 74 14.62 -5.92 -12.05
N THR A 75 15.42 -4.92 -11.65
CA THR A 75 15.22 -4.14 -10.40
C THR A 75 13.92 -3.35 -10.38
N ARG A 76 13.23 -3.18 -11.53
CA ARG A 76 11.92 -2.54 -11.58
C ARG A 76 10.79 -3.45 -11.11
N THR A 77 10.91 -4.78 -11.12
CA THR A 77 9.78 -5.67 -10.79
C THR A 77 9.40 -5.58 -9.31
N PHE A 78 10.39 -5.62 -8.40
CA PHE A 78 10.15 -5.41 -6.97
C PHE A 78 9.67 -4.00 -6.66
N LYS A 79 10.25 -2.97 -7.32
CA LYS A 79 9.76 -1.59 -7.19
C LYS A 79 8.30 -1.47 -7.63
N VAL A 80 7.93 -2.07 -8.76
CA VAL A 80 6.55 -2.08 -9.26
C VAL A 80 5.61 -2.78 -8.27
N PHE A 81 6.04 -3.88 -7.63
CA PHE A 81 5.25 -4.53 -6.58
C PHE A 81 5.03 -3.63 -5.35
N PHE A 82 6.09 -3.03 -4.80
CA PHE A 82 5.98 -2.13 -3.65
C PHE A 82 5.17 -0.86 -3.97
N ASP A 83 5.32 -0.34 -5.18
CA ASP A 83 4.56 0.80 -5.67
C ASP A 83 3.07 0.45 -5.84
N LEU A 84 2.75 -0.74 -6.37
CA LEU A 84 1.39 -1.26 -6.47
C LEU A 84 0.75 -1.46 -5.11
N PHE A 85 1.51 -2.00 -4.16
CA PHE A 85 1.08 -2.13 -2.77
C PHE A 85 0.78 -0.76 -2.17
N SER A 86 1.69 0.20 -2.36
CA SER A 86 1.53 1.58 -1.91
C SER A 86 0.32 2.26 -2.54
N LEU A 87 0.09 2.04 -3.84
CA LEU A 87 -1.08 2.57 -4.53
C LEU A 87 -2.38 1.96 -4.00
N LYS A 88 -2.43 0.62 -3.85
CA LYS A 88 -3.61 -0.06 -3.31
C LYS A 88 -3.92 0.48 -1.92
N PHE A 89 -2.88 0.67 -1.11
CA PHE A 89 -2.99 1.25 0.22
C PHE A 89 -3.54 2.68 0.18
N LEU A 90 -2.96 3.57 -0.64
CA LEU A 90 -3.41 4.97 -0.78
C LEU A 90 -4.83 5.12 -1.33
N VAL A 91 -5.17 4.34 -2.36
CA VAL A 91 -6.52 4.32 -2.97
C VAL A 91 -7.54 3.78 -1.98
N SER A 92 -7.20 2.72 -1.22
CA SER A 92 -8.09 2.14 -0.23
C SER A 92 -8.34 3.08 0.93
N ILE A 93 -7.29 3.76 1.44
CA ILE A 93 -7.41 4.82 2.44
C ILE A 93 -8.30 5.96 1.94
N SER A 94 -8.12 6.39 0.69
CA SER A 94 -8.87 7.52 0.12
C SER A 94 -10.36 7.20 -0.09
N LYS A 95 -10.68 5.96 -0.50
CA LYS A 95 -12.08 5.54 -0.76
C LYS A 95 -12.83 5.12 0.51
N LYS A 96 -12.15 4.51 1.48
CA LYS A 96 -12.73 4.00 2.73
C LYS A 96 -11.73 4.16 3.89
N PRO A 97 -11.57 5.36 4.47
CA PRO A 97 -10.57 5.64 5.50
C PRO A 97 -10.66 4.70 6.72
N TYR A 98 -11.86 4.21 7.04
CA TYR A 98 -12.10 3.30 8.17
C TYR A 98 -11.88 1.80 7.89
N SER A 99 -11.88 1.38 6.62
CA SER A 99 -11.81 -0.05 6.27
C SER A 99 -10.38 -0.60 6.19
N LEU A 100 -9.38 0.28 6.04
CA LEU A 100 -7.97 -0.09 5.91
C LEU A 100 -7.07 0.73 6.84
N MET A 101 -7.53 0.98 8.07
CA MET A 101 -6.71 1.67 9.07
C MET A 101 -5.43 0.86 9.36
N PRO A 102 -4.25 1.50 9.40
CA PRO A 102 -2.99 0.84 9.69
C PRO A 102 -3.03 0.01 10.98
N GLY A 103 -3.73 0.53 12.00
CA GLY A 103 -3.97 -0.16 13.27
C GLY A 103 -4.61 -1.54 13.11
N ARG A 104 -5.61 -1.68 12.23
CA ARG A 104 -6.29 -2.97 12.02
C ARG A 104 -5.40 -3.96 11.29
N LEU A 105 -4.64 -3.52 10.27
CA LEU A 105 -3.77 -4.41 9.50
C LEU A 105 -2.57 -4.89 10.34
N PHE A 106 -1.76 -3.95 10.83
CA PHE A 106 -0.54 -4.28 11.58
C PHE A 106 -0.85 -4.79 12.99
N GLY A 107 -1.92 -4.28 13.62
CA GLY A 107 -2.37 -4.76 14.93
C GLY A 107 -2.89 -6.18 14.88
N SER A 108 -3.74 -6.55 13.91
CA SER A 108 -4.25 -7.94 13.82
C SER A 108 -3.13 -8.94 13.52
N VAL A 109 -2.24 -8.62 12.58
CA VAL A 109 -1.07 -9.47 12.26
C VAL A 109 -0.12 -9.54 13.46
N GLY A 110 0.13 -8.42 14.14
CA GLY A 110 0.97 -8.36 15.33
C GLY A 110 0.43 -9.20 16.48
N VAL A 111 -0.88 -9.16 16.76
CA VAL A 111 -1.54 -10.02 17.76
C VAL A 111 -1.42 -11.49 17.38
N GLY A 112 -1.58 -11.84 16.11
CA GLY A 112 -1.39 -13.21 15.62
C GLY A 112 0.02 -13.73 15.90
N ILE A 113 1.04 -12.98 15.50
CA ILE A 113 2.46 -13.35 15.71
C ILE A 113 2.80 -13.40 17.20
N PHE A 114 2.34 -12.42 17.97
CA PHE A 114 2.52 -12.39 19.43
C PHE A 114 1.93 -13.64 20.08
N SER A 115 0.71 -14.03 19.69
CA SER A 115 0.03 -15.21 20.23
C SER A 115 0.80 -16.50 19.94
N VAL A 116 1.37 -16.64 18.74
CA VAL A 116 2.24 -17.78 18.41
C VAL A 116 3.51 -17.77 19.28
N GLY A 117 4.12 -16.60 19.49
CA GLY A 117 5.25 -16.44 20.41
C GLY A 117 4.91 -16.85 21.84
N VAL A 118 3.74 -16.43 22.35
CA VAL A 118 3.24 -16.82 23.68
C VAL A 118 3.06 -18.33 23.78
N LEU A 119 2.44 -18.97 22.78
CA LEU A 119 2.24 -20.42 22.79
C LEU A 119 3.56 -21.19 22.81
N ILE A 120 4.54 -20.77 22.01
CA ILE A 120 5.88 -21.37 21.99
C ILE A 120 6.58 -21.22 23.34
N SER A 121 6.58 -20.00 23.89
CA SER A 121 7.21 -19.71 25.17
C SER A 121 6.51 -20.42 26.34
N ALA A 122 5.18 -20.50 26.33
CA ALA A 122 4.41 -21.22 27.33
C ALA A 122 4.71 -22.73 27.30
N TYR A 123 4.77 -23.32 26.10
CA TYR A 123 5.15 -24.73 25.93
C TYR A 123 6.55 -25.02 26.49
N LEU A 124 7.53 -24.18 26.19
CA LEU A 124 8.90 -24.33 26.71
C LEU A 124 8.99 -24.07 28.22
N ALA A 125 8.19 -23.14 28.75
CA ALA A 125 8.10 -22.89 30.18
C ALA A 125 7.56 -24.11 30.93
N VAL A 126 6.54 -24.79 30.41
CA VAL A 126 6.02 -26.04 30.97
C VAL A 126 7.11 -27.11 30.99
N ILE A 127 7.86 -27.29 29.91
CA ILE A 127 8.97 -28.25 29.86
C ILE A 127 10.02 -27.94 30.93
N LYS A 128 10.41 -26.67 31.06
CA LYS A 128 11.43 -26.27 32.04
C LYS A 128 10.95 -26.45 33.48
N LEU A 129 9.72 -26.06 33.79
CA LEU A 129 9.20 -26.05 35.16
C LEU A 129 8.76 -27.44 35.65
N PHE A 130 8.18 -28.27 34.77
CA PHE A 130 7.68 -29.59 35.17
C PHE A 130 8.67 -30.73 34.92
N PHE A 131 9.46 -30.66 33.84
CA PHE A 131 10.40 -31.72 33.46
C PHE A 131 11.85 -31.40 33.79
N GLY A 132 12.15 -30.18 34.25
CA GLY A 132 13.50 -29.77 34.66
C GLY A 132 14.53 -29.76 33.53
N LEU A 133 14.09 -29.90 32.27
CA LEU A 133 14.98 -29.98 31.12
C LEU A 133 15.53 -28.60 30.75
N ASP A 134 16.81 -28.56 30.36
CA ASP A 134 17.39 -27.33 29.84
C ASP A 134 16.79 -27.00 28.46
N ILE A 135 16.40 -25.73 28.31
CA ILE A 135 15.76 -25.18 27.11
C ILE A 135 16.65 -24.16 26.40
N GLY A 136 17.78 -23.75 27.00
CA GLY A 136 18.64 -22.68 26.47
C GLY A 136 19.18 -22.96 25.06
N ASN A 137 19.51 -24.21 24.76
CA ASN A 137 20.07 -24.61 23.47
C ASN A 137 19.00 -24.90 22.38
N ARG A 138 17.71 -24.77 22.68
CA ARG A 138 16.66 -25.06 21.70
C ARG A 138 16.41 -23.84 20.82
N PRO A 139 16.58 -23.93 19.49
CA PRO A 139 16.28 -22.82 18.56
C PRO A 139 14.85 -22.29 18.71
N LEU A 140 13.93 -23.15 19.15
CA LEU A 140 12.53 -22.81 19.40
C LEU A 140 12.36 -21.70 20.46
N LEU A 141 13.26 -21.61 21.46
CA LEU A 141 13.22 -20.54 22.46
C LEU A 141 13.50 -19.18 21.81
N ILE A 142 14.49 -19.13 20.92
CA ILE A 142 14.85 -17.92 20.17
C ILE A 142 13.67 -17.48 19.30
N PHE A 143 13.03 -18.41 18.58
CA PHE A 143 11.84 -18.09 17.79
C PHE A 143 10.67 -17.59 18.63
N GLY A 144 10.41 -18.21 19.79
CA GLY A 144 9.36 -17.77 20.71
C GLY A 144 9.58 -16.32 21.18
N VAL A 145 10.79 -16.01 21.64
CA VAL A 145 11.15 -14.65 22.08
C VAL A 145 11.10 -13.65 20.92
N LEU A 146 11.63 -14.01 19.75
CA LEU A 146 11.57 -13.15 18.56
C LEU A 146 10.13 -12.82 18.16
N PHE A 147 9.23 -13.81 18.17
CA PHE A 147 7.82 -13.59 17.82
C PHE A 147 7.10 -12.73 18.85
N LEU A 148 7.44 -12.83 20.14
CA LEU A 148 6.94 -11.91 21.16
C LEU A 148 7.36 -10.47 20.87
N ILE A 149 8.66 -10.24 20.63
CA ILE A 149 9.19 -8.90 20.35
C ILE A 149 8.59 -8.33 19.07
N LEU A 150 8.59 -9.10 17.98
CA LEU A 150 8.04 -8.68 16.68
C LEU A 150 6.52 -8.42 16.76
N GLY A 151 5.80 -9.26 17.50
CA GLY A 151 4.36 -9.09 17.71
C GLY A 151 4.03 -7.75 18.39
N VAL A 152 4.74 -7.42 19.48
CA VAL A 152 4.58 -6.13 20.17
C VAL A 152 4.96 -4.96 19.26
N GLN A 153 6.08 -5.07 18.53
CA GLN A 153 6.51 -4.02 17.59
C GLN A 153 5.48 -3.75 16.49
N LEU A 154 4.87 -4.79 15.92
CA LEU A 154 3.83 -4.64 14.89
C LEU A 154 2.56 -4.00 15.45
N VAL A 155 2.13 -4.38 16.66
CA VAL A 155 0.98 -3.74 17.33
C VAL A 155 1.24 -2.25 17.55
N MET A 156 2.41 -1.91 18.10
CA MET A 156 2.81 -0.50 18.32
C MET A 156 2.87 0.29 17.01
N THR A 157 3.42 -0.31 15.95
CA THR A 157 3.47 0.31 14.61
C THR A 157 2.07 0.54 14.05
N GLY A 158 1.13 -0.40 14.28
CA GLY A 158 -0.27 -0.23 13.92
C GLY A 158 -0.92 0.98 14.61
N PHE A 159 -0.75 1.10 15.93
CA PHE A 159 -1.27 2.24 16.70
C PHE A 159 -0.68 3.57 16.23
N LEU A 160 0.65 3.64 16.03
CA LEU A 160 1.32 4.82 15.49
C LEU A 160 0.77 5.20 14.11
N GLY A 161 0.59 4.21 13.23
CA GLY A 161 0.02 4.42 11.91
C GLY A 161 -1.42 4.97 11.99
N GLU A 162 -2.25 4.46 12.89
CA GLU A 162 -3.61 4.97 13.09
C GLU A 162 -3.61 6.41 13.62
N LEU A 163 -2.75 6.73 14.59
CA LEU A 163 -2.60 8.07 15.13
C LEU A 163 -2.17 9.07 14.04
N LEU A 164 -1.16 8.72 13.26
CA LEU A 164 -0.68 9.56 12.14
C LEU A 164 -1.78 9.80 11.11
N MET A 165 -2.58 8.78 10.81
CA MET A 165 -3.71 8.90 9.88
C MET A 165 -4.82 9.80 10.43
N ARG A 166 -5.15 9.70 11.73
CA ARG A 166 -6.11 10.61 12.37
C ARG A 166 -5.62 12.06 12.31
N ILE A 167 -4.36 12.30 12.69
CA ILE A 167 -3.75 13.64 12.61
C ILE A 167 -3.79 14.17 11.17
N TYR A 168 -3.44 13.35 10.18
CA TYR A 168 -3.42 13.75 8.78
C TYR A 168 -4.79 14.20 8.24
N PHE A 169 -5.86 13.50 8.61
CA PHE A 169 -7.21 13.85 8.18
C PHE A 169 -7.82 15.00 8.99
N ASP A 170 -7.53 15.07 10.28
CA ASP A 170 -8.09 16.08 11.20
C ASP A 170 -7.49 17.47 10.95
N VAL A 171 -6.16 17.58 10.84
CA VAL A 171 -5.45 18.84 10.56
C VAL A 171 -5.79 19.41 9.17
N GLY A 172 -6.17 18.54 8.24
CA GLY A 172 -6.34 18.93 6.85
C GLY A 172 -7.70 19.51 6.49
N ASN A 173 -8.71 19.47 7.38
CA ASN A 173 -10.12 19.74 7.04
C ASN A 173 -10.54 19.08 5.70
N ARG A 174 -9.98 17.88 5.44
CA ARG A 174 -10.05 17.24 4.11
C ARG A 174 -11.33 16.45 4.02
N THR A 175 -12.23 16.90 3.17
CA THR A 175 -13.43 16.16 2.83
C THR A 175 -13.07 14.91 2.01
N ILE A 176 -13.74 13.79 2.30
CA ILE A 176 -13.58 12.52 1.57
C ILE A 176 -14.07 12.66 0.10
N TYR A 177 -14.76 13.76 -0.22
CA TYR A 177 -15.29 14.07 -1.54
C TYR A 177 -14.69 15.37 -2.09
N THR A 178 -14.58 15.43 -3.42
CA THR A 178 -14.22 16.65 -4.15
C THR A 178 -15.45 17.16 -4.90
N VAL A 179 -15.86 18.39 -4.63
CA VAL A 179 -16.98 19.02 -5.35
C VAL A 179 -16.49 19.54 -6.68
N LYS A 180 -17.06 19.04 -7.78
CA LYS A 180 -16.72 19.48 -9.13
C LYS A 180 -17.39 20.78 -9.51
N GLU A 181 -18.66 20.94 -9.14
CA GLU A 181 -19.49 22.09 -9.47
C GLU A 181 -20.60 22.18 -8.42
N LYS A 182 -20.90 23.39 -7.96
CA LYS A 182 -22.10 23.69 -7.18
C LYS A 182 -23.06 24.38 -8.13
N VAL A 183 -24.26 23.84 -8.26
CA VAL A 183 -25.32 24.43 -9.07
C VAL A 183 -26.35 25.03 -8.09
N ASN A 184 -26.74 26.29 -8.28
CA ASN A 184 -27.68 27.05 -7.44
C ASN A 184 -27.16 27.53 -6.07
N PHE A 185 -25.89 27.93 -5.97
CA PHE A 185 -25.32 28.64 -4.82
C PHE A 185 -24.48 29.83 -5.28
#